data_AF-A0A963UAM7-F1
#
_entry.id   AF-A0A963UAM7-F1
#
_cell.length_a   1.000
_cell.length_b   1.000
_cell.length_c   1.000
_cell.angle_alpha   90.00
_cell.angle_beta   90.00
_cell.angle_gamma   90.00
#
_symmetry.space_group_name_H-M   'P 1'
#
loop_
_entity.id
_entity.type
_entity.pdbx_description
1 polymer ?
#
loop_
_entity_poly.entity_id
_entity_poly.type
_entity_poly.pdbx_seq_one_letter_code
_entity_poly.pdbx_strand_id
1 'polypeptide(L)'
;LVRAGAAQGEVTAVFDLPPAHPARAVLDEAGIAAEGELILRRVNAADGRKTAWVNDRRTTGEVLRALSDALMELHGQQDDRGLLDPRGHRAMLDAFAGADPALVRAAWAGLALARKSRADAEAALVAAKAEEDFLRHATEELEKLDPKPGEEAALDARRRQMQAGQRIREDIARAFQALGPDGAEGLMADATRWLEGAADRAEGLLDDPLAALSRAITELGEAAQGVEAALERLEFDPREMERVEERLFAIRALARKHGVQPDELDALAADLRDRLSALDRGADDLKGLERAVAGAQASYDRAARDLRQARRDAAAALDAAIAAELAPLKMERAVFVTEVTPADPGPEGTETVSFSVATNPGAPAGPLNRIASGGELSRFLLALKVCVARGGEALTMIFDEIDRGVGGATADAVGRRLERLAESAQILVVTHSPQVAARGAHHFRVQKKVEGGMTSSTVVALGRDERIDELARMISGETITDAARAAARDLLAG
;
A
#
# COMPACT_ATOMS: atom_id res chain seq x y z
N LEU A 1 36.41 24.01 -18.35
CA LEU A 1 35.57 23.88 -19.57
C LEU A 1 35.47 25.18 -20.36
N VAL A 2 35.50 26.36 -19.74
CA VAL A 2 35.62 27.63 -20.49
C VAL A 2 37.11 28.00 -20.60
N ARG A 3 37.57 28.29 -21.82
CA ARG A 3 38.96 28.73 -22.07
C ARG A 3 39.15 30.12 -21.45
N ALA A 4 40.32 30.39 -20.88
CA ALA A 4 40.68 31.72 -20.39
C ALA A 4 40.53 32.76 -21.53
N GLY A 5 39.82 33.86 -21.25
CA GLY A 5 39.51 34.91 -22.23
C GLY A 5 38.29 34.66 -23.12
N ALA A 6 37.65 33.48 -23.06
CA ALA A 6 36.40 33.21 -23.77
C ALA A 6 35.17 33.53 -22.91
N ALA A 7 34.10 34.04 -23.51
CA ALA A 7 32.86 34.36 -22.80
C ALA A 7 32.09 33.10 -22.34
N GLN A 8 32.15 32.03 -23.13
CA GLN A 8 31.49 30.75 -22.84
C GLN A 8 32.20 29.58 -23.51
N GLY A 9 31.92 28.37 -23.02
CA GLY A 9 32.26 27.11 -23.67
C GLY A 9 31.00 26.31 -23.95
N GLU A 10 30.90 25.73 -25.14
CA GLU A 10 29.75 24.99 -25.62
C GLU A 10 30.16 23.57 -26.00
N VAL A 11 29.32 22.60 -25.64
CA VAL A 11 29.45 21.20 -26.05
C VAL A 11 28.11 20.74 -26.59
N THR A 12 28.13 20.12 -27.77
CA THR A 12 26.95 19.55 -28.42
C THR A 12 27.22 18.10 -28.73
N ALA A 13 26.25 17.24 -28.41
CA ALA A 13 26.26 15.82 -28.73
C ALA A 13 24.96 15.46 -29.44
N VAL A 14 25.04 14.58 -30.43
CA VAL A 14 23.91 14.14 -31.25
C VAL A 14 23.83 12.63 -31.13
N PHE A 15 22.64 12.12 -30.83
CA PHE A 15 22.36 10.69 -30.70
C PHE A 15 21.25 10.29 -31.65
N ASP A 16 21.44 9.17 -32.34
CA ASP A 16 20.34 8.46 -32.98
C ASP A 16 19.66 7.57 -31.94
N LEU A 17 18.33 7.70 -31.80
CA LEU A 17 17.56 7.03 -30.77
C LEU A 17 16.61 5.99 -31.37
N PRO A 18 16.91 4.68 -31.20
CA PRO A 18 15.98 3.62 -31.56
C PRO A 18 14.60 3.82 -30.91
N PRO A 19 13.50 3.35 -31.53
CA PRO A 19 12.14 3.51 -31.00
C PRO A 19 11.94 2.96 -29.58
N ALA A 20 12.68 1.92 -29.20
CA ALA A 20 12.59 1.28 -27.88
C ALA A 20 13.61 1.79 -26.86
N HIS A 21 14.36 2.85 -27.17
CA HIS A 21 15.46 3.31 -26.31
C HIS A 21 14.94 3.93 -25.01
N PRO A 22 15.49 3.58 -23.82
CA PRO A 22 14.99 4.02 -22.51
C PRO A 22 14.99 5.54 -22.30
N ALA A 23 15.92 6.26 -22.94
CA ALA A 23 15.96 7.72 -22.93
C ALA A 23 14.64 8.39 -23.40
N ARG A 24 13.81 7.69 -24.20
CA ARG A 24 12.50 8.21 -24.62
C ARG A 24 11.53 8.42 -23.45
N ALA A 25 11.54 7.52 -22.45
CA ALA A 25 10.72 7.68 -21.25
C ALA A 25 11.11 8.96 -20.47
N VAL A 26 12.42 9.23 -20.38
CA VAL A 26 12.93 10.47 -19.74
C VAL A 26 12.48 11.72 -20.52
N LEU A 27 12.46 11.67 -21.84
CA LEU A 27 11.96 12.77 -22.68
C LEU A 27 10.46 12.99 -22.48
N ASP A 28 9.66 11.92 -22.43
CA ASP A 28 8.22 11.98 -22.21
C ASP A 28 7.87 12.56 -20.83
N GLU A 29 8.55 12.12 -19.77
CA GLU A 29 8.41 12.67 -18.41
C GLU A 29 8.77 14.16 -18.36
N ALA A 30 9.75 14.59 -19.14
CA ALA A 30 10.16 15.99 -19.25
C ALA A 30 9.28 16.83 -20.21
N GLY A 31 8.30 16.22 -20.89
CA GLY A 31 7.45 16.89 -21.87
C GLY A 31 8.18 17.31 -23.17
N ILE A 32 9.23 16.57 -23.54
CA ILE A 32 10.06 16.85 -24.72
C ILE A 32 9.77 15.80 -25.79
N ALA A 33 9.37 16.22 -26.99
CA ALA A 33 9.08 15.30 -28.08
C ALA A 33 10.38 14.66 -28.64
N ALA A 34 10.38 13.33 -28.77
CA ALA A 34 11.47 12.56 -29.36
C ALA A 34 11.33 12.47 -30.89
N GLU A 35 11.51 13.61 -31.58
CA GLU A 35 11.49 13.71 -33.05
C GLU A 35 12.91 13.69 -33.63
N GLY A 36 13.19 12.76 -34.56
CA GLY A 36 14.48 12.67 -35.24
C GLY A 36 15.65 12.34 -34.30
N GLU A 37 16.77 13.05 -34.47
CA GLU A 37 17.96 12.90 -33.63
C GLU A 37 17.80 13.64 -32.29
N LEU A 38 18.40 13.09 -31.23
CA LEU A 38 18.49 13.76 -29.93
C LEU A 38 19.74 14.64 -29.88
N ILE A 39 19.53 15.95 -29.85
CA ILE A 39 20.58 16.96 -29.76
C ILE A 39 20.66 17.48 -28.33
N LEU A 40 21.75 17.15 -27.64
CA LEU A 40 22.09 17.67 -26.32
C LEU A 40 23.09 18.82 -26.47
N ARG A 41 22.74 20.01 -25.97
CA ARG A 41 23.65 21.16 -25.94
C ARG A 41 23.86 21.62 -24.51
N ARG A 42 25.12 21.84 -24.11
CA ARG A 42 25.50 22.40 -22.80
C ARG A 42 26.40 23.61 -22.99
N VAL A 43 26.00 24.74 -22.45
CA VAL A 43 26.79 25.98 -22.44
C VAL A 43 27.18 26.32 -21.01
N ASN A 44 28.47 26.51 -20.79
CA ASN A 44 29.02 27.02 -19.54
C ASN A 44 29.54 28.43 -19.79
N ALA A 45 29.00 29.43 -19.09
CA ALA A 45 29.48 30.80 -19.13
C ALA A 45 30.69 31.00 -18.21
N ALA A 46 31.50 32.01 -18.49
CA ALA A 46 32.66 32.36 -17.67
C ALA A 46 32.30 32.73 -16.21
N ASP A 47 31.07 33.20 -15.98
CA ASP A 47 30.52 33.54 -14.65
C ASP A 47 30.01 32.32 -13.85
N GLY A 48 30.15 31.11 -14.40
CA GLY A 48 29.73 29.86 -13.75
C GLY A 48 28.29 29.43 -14.04
N ARG A 49 27.48 30.25 -14.75
CA ARG A 49 26.14 29.82 -15.19
C ARG A 49 26.25 28.66 -16.16
N LYS A 50 25.41 27.65 -15.95
CA LYS A 50 25.32 26.44 -16.78
C LYS A 50 23.93 26.37 -17.37
N THR A 51 23.83 26.25 -18.69
CA THR A 51 22.56 26.10 -19.39
C THR A 51 22.59 24.84 -20.23
N ALA A 52 21.49 24.09 -20.21
CA ALA A 52 21.31 22.86 -20.97
C ALA A 52 20.11 23.00 -21.92
N TRP A 53 20.22 22.38 -23.08
CA TRP A 53 19.14 22.25 -24.06
C TRP A 53 19.06 20.82 -24.57
N VAL A 54 17.84 20.42 -24.90
CA VAL A 54 17.50 19.16 -25.56
C VAL A 54 16.59 19.52 -26.73
N ASN A 55 16.99 19.21 -27.96
CA ASN A 55 16.26 19.57 -29.19
C ASN A 55 15.78 21.03 -29.18
N ASP A 56 16.73 21.95 -28.93
CA ASP A 56 16.54 23.40 -28.78
C ASP A 56 15.58 23.88 -27.67
N ARG A 57 15.03 22.97 -26.85
CA ARG A 57 14.29 23.33 -25.64
C ARG A 57 15.21 23.42 -24.44
N ARG A 58 15.13 24.51 -23.69
CA ARG A 58 15.90 24.70 -22.46
C ARG A 58 15.43 23.70 -21.40
N THR A 59 16.37 23.03 -20.73
CA THR A 59 16.07 22.02 -19.71
C THR A 59 16.92 22.21 -18.45
N THR A 60 16.60 21.44 -17.41
CA THR A 60 17.35 21.41 -16.16
C THR A 60 18.58 20.50 -16.27
N GLY A 61 19.55 20.68 -15.37
CA GLY A 61 20.68 19.76 -15.27
C GLY A 61 20.29 18.36 -14.79
N GLU A 62 19.09 18.18 -14.22
CA GLU A 62 18.58 16.88 -13.78
C GLU A 62 18.09 16.05 -14.96
N VAL A 63 17.33 16.63 -15.88
CA VAL A 63 16.92 15.97 -17.13
C VAL A 63 18.14 15.57 -17.95
N LEU A 64 19.14 16.45 -18.07
CA LEU A 64 20.38 16.13 -18.78
C LEU A 64 21.14 14.97 -18.11
N ARG A 65 21.10 14.86 -16.78
CA ARG A 65 21.69 13.71 -16.07
C ARG A 65 20.92 12.43 -16.32
N ALA A 66 19.60 12.45 -16.20
CA ALA A 66 18.76 11.28 -16.45
C ALA A 66 18.91 10.77 -17.90
N LEU A 67 19.02 11.68 -18.87
CA LEU A 67 19.35 11.32 -20.26
C LEU A 67 20.76 10.75 -20.39
N SER A 68 21.76 11.35 -19.74
CA SER A 68 23.13 10.83 -19.75
C SER A 68 23.19 9.40 -19.23
N ASP A 69 22.50 9.11 -18.11
CA ASP A 69 22.48 7.79 -17.48
C ASP A 69 21.85 6.71 -18.40
N ALA A 70 20.96 7.11 -19.32
CA ALA A 70 20.32 6.21 -20.29
C ALA A 70 21.08 6.10 -21.63
N LEU A 71 21.92 7.08 -21.98
CA LEU A 71 22.56 7.19 -23.30
C LEU A 71 23.99 6.65 -23.31
N MET A 72 24.75 6.91 -22.23
CA MET A 72 26.17 6.61 -22.21
C MET A 72 26.67 6.18 -20.84
N GLU A 73 27.65 5.28 -20.87
CA GLU A 73 28.43 4.88 -19.69
C GLU A 73 29.86 5.40 -19.83
N LEU A 74 30.40 5.98 -18.77
CA LEU A 74 31.78 6.47 -18.72
C LEU A 74 32.57 5.65 -17.73
N HIS A 75 33.53 4.88 -18.22
CA HIS A 75 34.41 4.03 -17.42
C HIS A 75 35.79 4.68 -17.30
N GLY A 76 36.10 5.21 -16.11
CA GLY A 76 37.36 5.88 -15.78
C GLY A 76 37.43 6.31 -14.31
N GLN A 77 38.42 7.13 -13.93
CA GLN A 77 38.62 7.56 -12.53
C GLN A 77 37.48 8.40 -11.92
N GLN A 78 36.59 8.94 -12.76
CA GLN A 78 35.41 9.72 -12.34
C GLN A 78 34.11 8.93 -12.46
N ASP A 79 34.20 7.62 -12.67
CA ASP A 79 33.06 6.72 -12.67
C ASP A 79 32.61 6.52 -11.21
N ASP A 80 31.62 7.30 -10.78
CA ASP A 80 30.88 7.07 -9.53
C ASP A 80 29.55 6.34 -9.81
N ARG A 81 29.22 6.02 -11.07
CA ARG A 81 27.84 5.72 -11.51
C ARG A 81 27.78 4.70 -12.64
N GLY A 82 27.07 3.61 -12.39
CA GLY A 82 26.92 2.49 -13.31
C GLY A 82 27.24 1.20 -12.59
N LEU A 83 28.25 0.47 -13.08
CA LEU A 83 28.72 -0.80 -12.52
C LEU A 83 29.22 -0.73 -11.07
N LEU A 84 29.53 0.49 -10.59
CA LEU A 84 30.03 0.72 -9.23
C LEU A 84 28.91 0.97 -8.21
N ASP A 85 27.68 1.21 -8.65
CA ASP A 85 26.51 1.35 -7.77
C ASP A 85 25.90 -0.04 -7.48
N PRO A 86 25.92 -0.50 -6.21
CA PRO A 86 25.31 -1.77 -5.83
C PRO A 86 23.83 -1.90 -6.17
N ARG A 87 23.11 -0.78 -6.34
CA ARG A 87 21.69 -0.79 -6.71
C ARG A 87 21.44 -1.47 -8.06
N GLY A 88 22.41 -1.40 -8.99
CA GLY A 88 22.31 -2.01 -10.30
C GLY A 88 22.74 -3.48 -10.36
N HIS A 89 23.51 -3.98 -9.38
CA HIS A 89 24.15 -5.30 -9.43
C HIS A 89 23.14 -6.44 -9.56
N ARG A 90 21.98 -6.30 -8.90
CA ARG A 90 20.89 -7.27 -9.02
C ARG A 90 20.35 -7.37 -10.44
N ALA A 91 20.07 -6.25 -11.08
CA ALA A 91 19.55 -6.23 -12.45
C ALA A 91 20.57 -6.82 -13.44
N MET A 92 21.86 -6.56 -13.24
CA MET A 92 22.93 -7.17 -14.04
C MET A 92 22.99 -8.69 -13.87
N LEU A 93 22.89 -9.17 -12.63
CA LEU A 93 22.89 -10.61 -12.37
C LEU A 93 21.65 -11.29 -12.97
N ASP A 94 20.49 -10.66 -12.86
CA ASP A 94 19.23 -11.15 -13.45
C ASP A 94 19.33 -11.21 -14.98
N ALA A 95 19.87 -10.17 -15.61
CA ALA A 95 20.12 -10.14 -17.05
C ALA A 95 21.11 -11.23 -17.49
N PHE A 96 22.19 -11.44 -16.74
CA PHE A 96 23.15 -12.52 -16.99
C PHE A 96 22.51 -13.91 -16.85
N ALA A 97 21.62 -14.08 -15.86
CA ALA A 97 20.91 -15.32 -15.59
C ALA A 97 19.74 -15.59 -16.57
N GLY A 98 19.27 -14.57 -17.30
CA GLY A 98 17.97 -14.61 -17.95
C GLY A 98 16.81 -14.77 -16.96
N ALA A 99 17.00 -14.34 -15.71
CA ALA A 99 16.01 -14.45 -14.64
C ALA A 99 15.03 -13.27 -14.72
N ASP A 100 13.73 -13.57 -14.78
CA ASP A 100 12.69 -12.54 -14.77
C ASP A 100 11.99 -12.48 -13.39
N PRO A 101 12.14 -11.37 -12.65
CA PRO A 101 11.44 -11.16 -11.38
C PRO A 101 9.93 -10.94 -11.53
N ALA A 102 9.34 -10.96 -12.74
CA ALA A 102 7.91 -10.74 -12.96
C ALA A 102 7.00 -11.65 -12.12
N LEU A 103 7.33 -12.94 -11.97
CA LEU A 103 6.54 -13.86 -11.13
C LEU A 103 6.57 -13.47 -9.65
N VAL A 104 7.74 -13.04 -9.15
CA VAL A 104 7.89 -12.57 -7.76
C VAL A 104 7.13 -11.27 -7.56
N ARG A 105 7.22 -10.32 -8.50
CA ARG A 105 6.45 -9.07 -8.49
C ARG A 105 4.95 -9.31 -8.46
N ALA A 106 4.45 -10.20 -9.32
CA ALA A 106 3.04 -10.55 -9.37
C ALA A 106 2.56 -11.21 -8.07
N ALA A 107 3.34 -12.14 -7.52
CA ALA A 107 3.04 -12.79 -6.24
C ALA A 107 3.06 -11.80 -5.06
N TRP A 108 4.02 -10.86 -5.06
CA TRP A 108 4.09 -9.79 -4.05
C TRP A 108 2.88 -8.86 -4.12
N ALA A 109 2.46 -8.45 -5.32
CA ALA A 109 1.26 -7.65 -5.51
C ALA A 109 -0.01 -8.38 -5.03
N GLY A 110 -0.13 -9.68 -5.35
CA GLY A 110 -1.22 -10.53 -4.87
C GLY A 110 -1.24 -10.66 -3.35
N LEU A 111 -0.06 -10.83 -2.73
CA LEU A 111 0.08 -10.86 -1.27
C LEU A 111 -0.29 -9.53 -0.62
N ALA A 112 0.13 -8.41 -1.20
CA ALA A 112 -0.23 -7.07 -0.72
C ALA A 112 -1.74 -6.84 -0.77
N LEU A 113 -2.40 -7.25 -1.86
CA LEU A 113 -3.86 -7.16 -2.02
C LEU A 113 -4.59 -8.03 -1.00
N ALA A 114 -4.15 -9.28 -0.80
CA ALA A 114 -4.76 -10.18 0.18
C ALA A 114 -4.61 -9.64 1.61
N ARG A 115 -3.42 -9.13 1.97
CA ARG A 115 -3.16 -8.51 3.29
C ARG A 115 -4.02 -7.27 3.50
N LYS A 116 -4.16 -6.42 2.48
CA LYS A 116 -5.02 -5.25 2.54
C LYS A 116 -6.48 -5.65 2.75
N SER A 117 -6.98 -6.61 1.96
CA SER A 117 -8.38 -7.09 2.08
C SER A 117 -8.66 -7.66 3.48
N ARG A 118 -7.72 -8.43 4.05
CA ARG A 118 -7.80 -8.91 5.44
C ARG A 118 -7.83 -7.76 6.44
N ALA A 119 -6.92 -6.79 6.31
CA ALA A 119 -6.85 -5.64 7.22
C ALA A 119 -8.12 -4.77 7.16
N ASP A 120 -8.66 -4.55 5.96
CA ASP A 120 -9.91 -3.80 5.76
C ASP A 120 -11.10 -4.54 6.41
N ALA A 121 -11.18 -5.87 6.25
CA ALA A 121 -12.21 -6.70 6.90
C ALA A 121 -12.04 -6.75 8.43
N GLU A 122 -10.82 -6.82 8.94
CA GLU A 122 -10.51 -6.79 10.37
C GLU A 122 -10.92 -5.43 10.99
N ALA A 123 -10.63 -4.33 10.31
CA ALA A 123 -11.06 -3.00 10.72
C ALA A 123 -12.60 -2.87 10.70
N ALA A 124 -13.26 -3.40 9.67
CA ALA A 124 -14.72 -3.43 9.58
C ALA A 124 -15.34 -4.25 10.72
N LEU A 125 -14.75 -5.41 11.06
CA LEU A 125 -15.20 -6.25 12.16
C LEU A 125 -15.04 -5.56 13.52
N VAL A 126 -13.93 -4.85 13.74
CA VAL A 126 -13.72 -4.07 14.98
C VAL A 126 -14.76 -2.95 15.11
N ALA A 127 -15.06 -2.23 14.03
CA ALA A 127 -16.12 -1.22 14.04
C ALA A 127 -17.50 -1.85 14.31
N ALA A 128 -17.76 -3.00 13.70
CA ALA A 128 -18.98 -3.79 13.88
C ALA A 128 -19.18 -4.30 15.31
N LYS A 129 -18.11 -4.70 16.02
CA LYS A 129 -18.21 -5.24 17.40
C LYS A 129 -18.79 -4.26 18.41
N ALA A 130 -18.45 -2.97 18.30
CA ALA A 130 -19.03 -1.96 19.18
C ALA A 130 -20.54 -1.82 18.98
N GLU A 131 -21.00 -2.05 17.75
CA GLU A 131 -22.43 -2.10 17.40
C GLU A 131 -23.06 -3.43 17.84
N GLU A 132 -22.33 -4.55 17.73
CA GLU A 132 -22.77 -5.90 18.10
C GLU A 132 -23.19 -6.00 19.57
N ASP A 133 -22.38 -5.50 20.51
CA ASP A 133 -22.71 -5.54 21.95
C ASP A 133 -24.00 -4.78 22.25
N PHE A 134 -24.19 -3.62 21.62
CA PHE A 134 -25.41 -2.84 21.73
C PHE A 134 -26.61 -3.58 21.12
N LEU A 135 -26.46 -4.10 19.89
CA LEU A 135 -27.52 -4.82 19.17
C LEU A 135 -27.94 -6.07 19.93
N ARG A 136 -26.99 -6.83 20.48
CA ARG A 136 -27.25 -8.05 21.26
C ARG A 136 -28.04 -7.73 22.52
N HIS A 137 -27.60 -6.74 23.29
CA HIS A 137 -28.31 -6.32 24.51
C HIS A 137 -29.72 -5.79 24.22
N ALA A 138 -29.86 -4.94 23.18
CA ALA A 138 -31.16 -4.40 22.77
C ALA A 138 -32.12 -5.48 22.28
N THR A 139 -31.63 -6.44 21.48
CA THR A 139 -32.42 -7.57 20.98
C THR A 139 -32.90 -8.46 22.13
N GLU A 140 -32.01 -8.83 23.06
CA GLU A 140 -32.35 -9.64 24.24
C GLU A 140 -33.42 -8.96 25.13
N GLU A 141 -33.34 -7.64 25.31
CA GLU A 141 -34.32 -6.89 26.11
C GLU A 141 -35.70 -6.85 25.44
N LEU A 142 -35.75 -6.62 24.13
CA LEU A 142 -36.98 -6.62 23.33
C LEU A 142 -37.62 -8.00 23.26
N GLU A 143 -36.82 -9.05 23.03
CA GLU A 143 -37.28 -10.44 23.01
C GLU A 143 -37.82 -10.91 24.36
N LYS A 144 -37.17 -10.49 25.45
CA LYS A 144 -37.64 -10.81 26.80
C LYS A 144 -38.98 -10.17 27.12
N LEU A 145 -39.23 -8.95 26.64
CA LEU A 145 -40.52 -8.28 26.82
C LEU A 145 -41.57 -8.83 25.85
N ASP A 146 -41.19 -9.23 24.64
CA ASP A 146 -42.09 -9.73 23.59
C ASP A 146 -43.34 -8.84 23.38
N PRO A 147 -43.17 -7.54 23.09
CA PRO A 147 -44.29 -6.62 22.88
C PRO A 147 -45.04 -6.98 21.60
N LYS A 148 -46.38 -6.92 21.62
CA LYS A 148 -47.20 -7.17 20.44
C LYS A 148 -47.77 -5.89 19.84
N PRO A 149 -47.93 -5.80 18.51
CA PRO A 149 -48.70 -4.73 17.89
C PRO A 149 -50.12 -4.64 18.46
N GLY A 150 -50.56 -3.43 18.77
CA GLY A 150 -51.85 -3.08 19.38
C GLY A 150 -51.95 -3.35 20.89
N GLU A 151 -50.91 -3.92 21.51
CA GLU A 151 -50.97 -4.36 22.92
C GLU A 151 -51.12 -3.17 23.88
N GLU A 152 -50.38 -2.09 23.65
CA GLU A 152 -50.42 -0.89 24.51
C GLU A 152 -51.82 -0.28 24.55
N ALA A 153 -52.44 -0.12 23.37
CA ALA A 153 -53.78 0.45 23.26
C ALA A 153 -54.84 -0.44 23.93
N ALA A 154 -54.71 -1.76 23.78
CA ALA A 154 -55.59 -2.73 24.44
C ALA A 154 -55.45 -2.70 25.97
N LEU A 155 -54.21 -2.62 26.48
CA LEU A 155 -53.93 -2.52 27.90
C LEU A 155 -54.39 -1.20 28.50
N ASP A 156 -54.20 -0.07 27.81
CA ASP A 156 -54.65 1.24 28.28
C ASP A 156 -56.19 1.31 28.31
N ALA A 157 -56.87 0.74 27.31
CA ALA A 157 -58.33 0.62 27.30
C ALA A 157 -58.84 -0.23 28.48
N ARG A 158 -58.23 -1.41 28.71
CA ARG A 158 -58.56 -2.29 29.84
C ARG A 158 -58.35 -1.59 31.17
N ARG A 159 -57.20 -0.90 31.34
CA ARG A 159 -56.88 -0.09 32.53
C ARG A 159 -57.94 0.98 32.81
N ARG A 160 -58.39 1.71 31.79
CA ARG A 160 -59.44 2.74 31.96
C ARG A 160 -60.77 2.13 32.40
N GLN A 161 -61.17 1.01 31.80
CA GLN A 161 -62.39 0.29 32.18
C GLN A 161 -62.33 -0.18 33.64
N MET A 162 -61.18 -0.71 34.04
CA MET A 162 -60.89 -1.15 35.40
C MET A 162 -60.99 -0.01 36.42
N GLN A 163 -60.35 1.14 36.13
CA GLN A 163 -60.43 2.34 36.98
C GLN A 163 -61.86 2.90 37.08
N ALA A 164 -62.63 2.87 36.00
CA ALA A 164 -64.02 3.29 36.01
C ALA A 164 -64.87 2.37 36.91
N GLY A 165 -64.66 1.04 36.81
CA GLY A 165 -65.32 0.06 37.67
C GLY A 165 -65.00 0.27 39.15
N GLN A 166 -63.73 0.57 39.48
CA GLN A 166 -63.31 0.86 40.85
C GLN A 166 -64.02 2.10 41.42
N ARG A 167 -64.12 3.19 40.65
CA ARG A 167 -64.83 4.41 41.08
C ARG A 167 -66.32 4.16 41.34
N ILE A 168 -66.99 3.43 40.44
CA ILE A 168 -68.40 3.06 40.61
C ILE A 168 -68.59 2.25 41.89
N ARG A 169 -67.71 1.29 42.17
CA ARG A 169 -67.74 0.51 43.42
C ARG A 169 -67.52 1.39 44.65
N GLU A 170 -66.60 2.35 44.61
CA GLU A 170 -66.36 3.30 45.71
C GLU A 170 -67.58 4.20 45.99
N ASP A 171 -68.29 4.65 44.94
CA ASP A 171 -69.55 5.39 45.10
C ASP A 171 -70.65 4.53 45.73
N ILE A 172 -70.83 3.29 45.25
CA ILE A 172 -71.84 2.36 45.75
C ILE A 172 -71.52 1.92 47.18
N ALA A 173 -70.25 1.71 47.53
CA ALA A 173 -69.83 1.35 48.88
C ALA A 173 -70.13 2.47 49.89
N ARG A 174 -69.93 3.74 49.49
CA ARG A 174 -70.33 4.90 50.28
C ARG A 174 -71.85 4.98 50.46
N ALA A 175 -72.61 4.70 49.40
CA ALA A 175 -74.07 4.62 49.49
C ALA A 175 -74.52 3.51 50.44
N PHE A 176 -73.92 2.31 50.36
CA PHE A 176 -74.20 1.21 51.29
C PHE A 176 -73.93 1.59 52.75
N GLN A 177 -72.78 2.21 53.02
CA GLN A 177 -72.44 2.70 54.36
C GLN A 177 -73.45 3.73 54.88
N ALA A 178 -73.93 4.63 54.02
CA ALA A 178 -74.93 5.64 54.40
C ALA A 178 -76.31 5.05 54.70
N LEU A 179 -76.66 3.91 54.09
CA LEU A 179 -77.94 3.22 54.30
C LEU A 179 -77.92 2.32 55.54
N GLY A 180 -76.76 1.78 55.91
CA GLY A 180 -76.63 0.77 56.97
C GLY A 180 -76.79 1.28 58.41
N PRO A 181 -76.37 0.46 59.40
CA PRO A 181 -76.64 0.69 60.82
C PRO A 181 -76.09 1.99 61.41
N ASP A 182 -74.96 2.48 60.90
CA ASP A 182 -74.35 3.74 61.32
C ASP A 182 -74.95 4.98 60.60
N GLY A 183 -75.93 4.76 59.71
CA GLY A 183 -76.56 5.77 58.87
C GLY A 183 -78.08 5.82 59.02
N ALA A 184 -78.79 5.80 57.88
CA ALA A 184 -80.24 5.95 57.85
C ALA A 184 -80.98 4.88 58.66
N GLU A 185 -80.53 3.62 58.61
CA GLU A 185 -81.14 2.51 59.33
C GLU A 185 -81.07 2.72 60.85
N GLY A 186 -79.90 3.10 61.38
CA GLY A 186 -79.71 3.40 62.80
C GLY A 186 -80.57 4.57 63.28
N LEU A 187 -80.61 5.67 62.50
CA LEU A 187 -81.41 6.85 62.84
C LEU A 187 -82.92 6.54 62.83
N MET A 188 -83.39 5.72 61.89
CA MET A 188 -84.78 5.28 61.84
C MET A 188 -85.13 4.31 62.97
N ALA A 189 -84.21 3.41 63.33
CA ALA A 189 -84.37 2.51 64.46
C ALA A 189 -84.46 3.29 65.79
N ASP A 190 -83.60 4.30 65.99
CA ASP A 190 -83.65 5.18 67.15
C ASP A 190 -84.95 6.01 67.21
N ALA A 191 -85.37 6.58 66.07
CA ALA A 191 -86.65 7.30 65.98
C ALA A 191 -87.84 6.40 66.34
N THR A 192 -87.85 5.16 65.84
CA THR A 192 -88.89 4.16 66.15
C THR A 192 -88.93 3.89 67.66
N ARG A 193 -87.77 3.57 68.24
CA ARG A 193 -87.63 3.28 69.67
C ARG A 193 -88.09 4.43 70.56
N TRP A 194 -87.76 5.67 70.19
CA TRP A 194 -88.20 6.86 70.94
C TRP A 194 -89.70 7.12 70.84
N LEU A 195 -90.28 6.90 69.66
CA LEU A 195 -91.73 7.06 69.44
C LEU A 195 -92.53 5.96 70.14
N GLU A 196 -92.09 4.70 70.10
CA GLU A 196 -92.71 3.58 70.83
C GLU A 196 -92.69 3.83 72.35
N GLY A 197 -91.58 4.32 72.90
CA GLY A 197 -91.49 4.70 74.32
C GLY A 197 -92.40 5.87 74.75
N ALA A 198 -92.93 6.62 73.78
CA ALA A 198 -93.88 7.71 73.99
C ALA A 198 -95.35 7.32 73.70
N ALA A 199 -95.59 6.21 72.98
CA ALA A 199 -96.90 5.83 72.45
C ALA A 199 -97.97 5.61 73.53
N ASP A 200 -97.63 4.97 74.65
CA ASP A 200 -98.56 4.71 75.77
C ASP A 200 -99.14 5.99 76.40
N ARG A 201 -98.47 7.14 76.20
CA ARG A 201 -98.85 8.44 76.75
C ARG A 201 -99.50 9.37 75.72
N ALA A 202 -99.68 8.92 74.48
CA ALA A 202 -100.06 9.76 73.35
C ALA A 202 -101.46 9.45 72.77
N GLU A 203 -102.27 8.62 73.44
CA GLU A 203 -103.68 8.32 73.07
C GLU A 203 -103.89 8.02 71.57
N GLY A 204 -103.01 7.23 70.96
CA GLY A 204 -103.10 6.80 69.54
C GLY A 204 -102.59 7.81 68.51
N LEU A 205 -102.09 8.98 68.92
CA LEU A 205 -101.56 10.01 68.00
C LEU A 205 -100.34 9.54 67.19
N LEU A 206 -99.59 8.56 67.72
CA LEU A 206 -98.33 8.09 67.12
C LEU A 206 -98.49 6.84 66.25
N ASP A 207 -99.69 6.26 66.17
CA ASP A 207 -99.94 4.99 65.45
C ASP A 207 -99.65 5.13 63.94
N ASP A 208 -100.17 6.19 63.31
CA ASP A 208 -99.96 6.46 61.88
C ASP A 208 -98.48 6.77 61.55
N PRO A 209 -97.77 7.64 62.30
CA PRO A 209 -96.32 7.84 62.15
C PRO A 209 -95.48 6.57 62.35
N LEU A 210 -95.77 5.75 63.37
CA LEU A 210 -95.06 4.48 63.61
C LEU A 210 -95.28 3.48 62.47
N ALA A 211 -96.52 3.37 61.99
CA ALA A 211 -96.84 2.54 60.83
C ALA A 211 -96.14 3.05 59.55
N ALA A 212 -96.02 4.37 59.36
CA ALA A 212 -95.27 4.95 58.25
C ALA A 212 -93.77 4.69 58.36
N LEU A 213 -93.19 4.79 59.56
CA LEU A 213 -91.78 4.54 59.81
C LEU A 213 -91.42 3.06 59.64
N SER A 214 -92.28 2.14 60.08
CA SER A 214 -92.13 0.69 59.84
C SER A 214 -92.08 0.35 58.34
N ARG A 215 -92.95 0.97 57.53
CA ARG A 215 -92.89 0.83 56.06
C ARG A 215 -91.59 1.40 55.49
N ALA A 216 -91.16 2.58 55.94
CA ALA A 216 -89.92 3.20 55.48
C ALA A 216 -88.67 2.36 55.83
N ILE A 217 -88.62 1.73 57.01
CA ILE A 217 -87.53 0.83 57.41
C ILE A 217 -87.49 -0.42 56.52
N THR A 218 -88.66 -0.97 56.18
CA THR A 218 -88.75 -2.14 55.29
C THR A 218 -88.20 -1.80 53.89
N GLU A 219 -88.66 -0.69 53.31
CA GLU A 219 -88.18 -0.19 52.01
C GLU A 219 -86.69 0.17 52.03
N LEU A 220 -86.18 0.73 53.14
CA LEU A 220 -84.76 1.01 53.33
C LEU A 220 -83.93 -0.27 53.36
N GLY A 221 -84.41 -1.31 54.07
CA GLY A 221 -83.75 -2.62 54.12
C GLY A 221 -83.68 -3.30 52.75
N GLU A 222 -84.76 -3.22 51.96
CA GLU A 222 -84.76 -3.71 50.57
C GLU A 222 -83.76 -2.95 49.68
N ALA A 223 -83.69 -1.61 49.82
CA ALA A 223 -82.70 -0.80 49.11
C ALA A 223 -81.26 -1.16 49.52
N ALA A 224 -80.99 -1.34 50.81
CA ALA A 224 -79.67 -1.73 51.32
C ALA A 224 -79.24 -3.11 50.80
N GLN A 225 -80.14 -4.10 50.80
CA GLN A 225 -79.88 -5.43 50.21
C GLN A 225 -79.62 -5.35 48.70
N GLY A 226 -80.37 -4.51 47.98
CA GLY A 226 -80.16 -4.28 46.55
C GLY A 226 -78.78 -3.67 46.25
N VAL A 227 -78.33 -2.74 47.09
CA VAL A 227 -77.00 -2.12 47.00
C VAL A 227 -75.88 -3.11 47.37
N GLU A 228 -76.08 -3.92 48.40
CA GLU A 228 -75.13 -4.98 48.82
C GLU A 228 -74.93 -6.01 47.70
N ALA A 229 -76.02 -6.51 47.11
CA ALA A 229 -75.97 -7.42 45.98
C ALA A 229 -75.29 -6.80 44.74
N ALA A 230 -75.40 -5.47 44.56
CA ALA A 230 -74.67 -4.76 43.51
C ALA A 230 -73.15 -4.70 43.80
N LEU A 231 -72.73 -4.55 45.06
CA LEU A 231 -71.32 -4.57 45.45
C LEU A 231 -70.67 -5.94 45.27
N GLU A 232 -71.38 -7.01 45.61
CA GLU A 232 -70.91 -8.39 45.39
C GLU A 232 -70.71 -8.69 43.90
N ARG A 233 -71.60 -8.17 43.04
CA ARG A 233 -71.49 -8.31 41.57
C ARG A 233 -70.36 -7.50 40.96
N LEU A 234 -69.89 -6.45 41.64
CA LEU A 234 -68.79 -5.59 41.23
C LEU A 234 -67.44 -6.09 41.78
N GLU A 235 -67.28 -7.40 41.95
CA GLU A 235 -65.98 -8.01 42.30
C GLU A 235 -64.91 -7.65 41.27
N PHE A 236 -63.79 -7.18 41.80
CA PHE A 236 -62.68 -6.66 41.02
C PHE A 236 -61.40 -7.30 41.56
N ASP A 237 -60.56 -7.88 40.70
CA ASP A 237 -59.27 -8.47 41.10
C ASP A 237 -58.17 -7.39 41.08
N PRO A 238 -57.69 -6.91 42.24
CA PRO A 238 -56.64 -5.89 42.29
C PRO A 238 -55.34 -6.36 41.65
N ARG A 239 -55.06 -7.66 41.69
CA ARG A 239 -53.83 -8.24 41.09
C ARG A 239 -53.87 -8.19 39.58
N GLU A 240 -55.06 -8.25 38.98
CA GLU A 240 -55.21 -8.12 37.53
C GLU A 240 -54.87 -6.70 37.07
N MET A 241 -55.33 -5.69 37.81
CA MET A 241 -55.02 -4.29 37.53
C MET A 241 -53.52 -4.00 37.68
N GLU A 242 -52.88 -4.50 38.74
CA GLU A 242 -51.42 -4.39 38.92
C GLU A 242 -50.67 -4.99 37.72
N ARG A 243 -51.04 -6.20 37.27
CA ARG A 243 -50.42 -6.84 36.09
C ARG A 243 -50.58 -6.02 34.81
N VAL A 244 -51.77 -5.46 34.59
CA VAL A 244 -52.05 -4.60 33.42
C VAL A 244 -51.18 -3.34 33.47
N GLU A 245 -51.06 -2.70 34.64
CA GLU A 245 -50.25 -1.50 34.81
C GLU A 245 -48.75 -1.78 34.69
N GLU A 246 -48.24 -2.86 35.28
CA GLU A 246 -46.84 -3.30 35.15
C GLU A 246 -46.48 -3.56 33.69
N ARG A 247 -47.32 -4.30 32.96
CA ARG A 247 -47.10 -4.60 31.54
C ARG A 247 -47.13 -3.33 30.69
N LEU A 248 -48.11 -2.45 30.91
CA LEU A 248 -48.24 -1.18 30.21
C LEU A 248 -47.02 -0.27 30.47
N PHE A 249 -46.54 -0.22 31.71
CA PHE A 249 -45.37 0.56 32.08
C PHE A 249 -44.09 0.00 31.43
N ALA A 250 -43.91 -1.32 31.44
CA ALA A 250 -42.76 -1.98 30.81
C ALA A 250 -42.69 -1.69 29.31
N ILE A 251 -43.81 -1.80 28.59
CA ILE A 251 -43.89 -1.48 27.15
C ILE A 251 -43.54 0.00 26.90
N ARG A 252 -44.15 0.94 27.63
CA ARG A 252 -43.88 2.38 27.47
C ARG A 252 -42.45 2.76 27.87
N ALA A 253 -41.88 2.10 28.87
CA ALA A 253 -40.49 2.31 29.27
C ALA A 253 -39.53 1.88 28.16
N LEU A 254 -39.75 0.71 27.55
CA LEU A 254 -38.92 0.21 26.47
C LEU A 254 -39.06 1.05 25.19
N ALA A 255 -40.28 1.45 24.83
CA ALA A 255 -40.54 2.41 23.75
C ALA A 255 -39.73 3.71 23.91
N ARG A 256 -39.75 4.30 25.12
CA ARG A 256 -38.95 5.49 25.43
C ARG A 256 -37.44 5.24 25.38
N LYS A 257 -36.97 4.08 25.84
CA LYS A 257 -35.55 3.71 25.82
C LYS A 257 -35.00 3.66 24.39
N HIS A 258 -35.81 3.14 23.44
CA HIS A 258 -35.43 3.01 22.04
C HIS A 258 -35.90 4.16 21.15
N GLY A 259 -36.66 5.12 21.68
CA GLY A 259 -37.11 6.31 20.94
C GLY A 259 -38.16 6.02 19.87
N VAL A 260 -38.91 4.93 19.99
CA VAL A 260 -39.95 4.50 19.05
C VAL A 260 -41.33 4.50 19.71
N GLN A 261 -42.39 4.41 18.93
CA GLN A 261 -43.72 4.18 19.48
C GLN A 261 -43.84 2.74 20.01
N PRO A 262 -44.69 2.50 21.03
CA PRO A 262 -44.95 1.15 21.54
C PRO A 262 -45.28 0.11 20.47
N ASP A 263 -46.02 0.51 19.44
CA ASP A 263 -46.45 -0.34 18.33
C ASP A 263 -45.31 -0.74 17.39
N GLU A 264 -44.22 0.02 17.40
CA GLU A 264 -43.06 -0.18 16.52
C GLU A 264 -42.00 -1.11 17.15
N LEU A 265 -42.18 -1.50 18.42
CA LEU A 265 -41.18 -2.30 19.15
C LEU A 265 -40.94 -3.68 18.54
N ASP A 266 -41.99 -4.34 18.01
CA ASP A 266 -41.87 -5.65 17.36
C ASP A 266 -41.06 -5.56 16.05
N ALA A 267 -41.36 -4.55 15.24
CA ALA A 267 -40.61 -4.27 14.00
C ALA A 267 -39.15 -3.91 14.29
N LEU A 268 -38.91 -3.12 15.34
CA LEU A 268 -37.55 -2.82 15.80
C LEU A 268 -36.82 -4.09 16.24
N ALA A 269 -37.46 -4.98 17.00
CA ALA A 269 -36.84 -6.25 17.42
C ALA A 269 -36.45 -7.13 16.22
N ALA A 270 -37.27 -7.17 15.17
CA ALA A 270 -36.94 -7.85 13.92
C ALA A 270 -35.73 -7.23 13.20
N ASP A 271 -35.71 -5.89 13.04
CA ASP A 271 -34.58 -5.17 12.41
C ASP A 271 -33.26 -5.42 13.14
N LEU A 272 -33.25 -5.30 14.47
CA LEU A 272 -32.03 -5.51 15.27
C LEU A 272 -31.53 -6.96 15.18
N ARG A 273 -32.44 -7.94 15.12
CA ARG A 273 -32.08 -9.36 14.94
C ARG A 273 -31.46 -9.62 13.58
N ASP A 274 -32.01 -9.05 12.51
CA ASP A 274 -31.48 -9.19 11.16
C ASP A 274 -30.09 -8.54 11.03
N ARG A 275 -29.90 -7.38 11.66
CA ARG A 275 -28.59 -6.71 11.73
C ARG A 275 -27.57 -7.54 12.51
N LEU A 276 -27.95 -8.12 13.64
CA LEU A 276 -27.08 -9.02 14.41
C LEU A 276 -26.66 -10.25 13.59
N SER A 277 -27.59 -10.87 12.86
CA SER A 277 -27.30 -12.00 11.96
C SER A 277 -26.39 -11.63 10.79
N ALA A 278 -26.47 -10.39 10.29
CA ALA A 278 -25.55 -9.89 9.27
C ALA A 278 -24.12 -9.75 9.82
N LEU A 279 -23.96 -9.30 11.07
CA LEU A 279 -22.66 -9.20 11.73
C LEU A 279 -22.00 -10.56 11.97
N ASP A 280 -22.77 -11.56 12.41
CA ASP A 280 -22.27 -12.92 12.66
C ASP A 280 -21.67 -13.58 11.38
N ARG A 281 -22.24 -13.28 10.21
CA ARG A 281 -21.73 -13.77 8.90
C ARG A 281 -20.38 -13.17 8.50
N GLY A 282 -20.01 -12.00 9.04
CA GLY A 282 -18.74 -11.34 8.75
C GLY A 282 -17.51 -12.06 9.33
N ALA A 283 -17.68 -12.84 10.41
CA ALA A 283 -16.58 -13.56 11.06
C ALA A 283 -16.04 -14.73 10.22
N ASP A 284 -16.90 -15.40 9.44
CA ASP A 284 -16.49 -16.49 8.55
C ASP A 284 -15.74 -15.99 7.30
N ASP A 285 -16.03 -14.76 6.85
CA ASP A 285 -15.31 -14.12 5.76
C ASP A 285 -13.84 -13.85 6.13
N LEU A 286 -13.57 -13.44 7.38
CA LEU A 286 -12.22 -13.20 7.88
C LEU A 286 -11.35 -14.47 7.82
N LYS A 287 -11.90 -15.64 8.18
CA LYS A 287 -11.19 -16.93 8.04
C LYS A 287 -10.91 -17.29 6.58
N GLY A 288 -11.79 -16.88 5.65
CA GLY A 288 -11.56 -17.00 4.22
C GLY A 288 -10.35 -16.16 3.78
N LEU A 289 -10.32 -14.88 4.19
CA LEU A 289 -9.25 -13.94 3.90
C LEU A 289 -7.91 -14.36 4.53
N GLU A 290 -7.91 -14.93 5.73
CA GLU A 290 -6.70 -15.51 6.35
C GLU A 290 -6.09 -16.64 5.53
N ARG A 291 -6.92 -17.55 5.02
CA ARG A 291 -6.47 -18.60 4.11
C ARG A 291 -5.95 -18.03 2.78
N ALA A 292 -6.59 -16.99 2.26
CA ALA A 292 -6.13 -16.31 1.05
C ALA A 292 -4.75 -15.65 1.25
N VAL A 293 -4.53 -14.98 2.38
CA VAL A 293 -3.21 -14.42 2.74
C VAL A 293 -2.16 -15.52 2.86
N ALA A 294 -2.47 -16.63 3.54
CA ALA A 294 -1.55 -17.76 3.66
C ALA A 294 -1.19 -18.38 2.30
N GLY A 295 -2.18 -18.54 1.41
CA GLY A 295 -1.95 -19.04 0.04
C GLY A 295 -1.11 -18.08 -0.81
N ALA A 296 -1.37 -16.77 -0.72
CA ALA A 296 -0.57 -15.76 -1.41
C ALA A 296 0.87 -15.69 -0.87
N GLN A 297 1.05 -15.83 0.45
CA GLN A 297 2.38 -15.89 1.09
C GLN A 297 3.16 -17.11 0.58
N ALA A 298 2.55 -18.30 0.58
CA ALA A 298 3.20 -19.50 0.08
C ALA A 298 3.61 -19.39 -1.40
N SER A 299 2.78 -18.72 -2.21
CA SER A 299 3.06 -18.47 -3.63
C SER A 299 4.25 -17.52 -3.80
N TYR A 300 4.27 -16.42 -3.02
CA TYR A 300 5.41 -15.50 -2.99
C TYR A 300 6.68 -16.19 -2.53
N ASP A 301 6.64 -16.95 -1.43
CA ASP A 301 7.81 -17.64 -0.90
C ASP A 301 8.37 -18.66 -1.89
N ARG A 302 7.51 -19.34 -2.66
CA ARG A 302 7.93 -20.24 -3.73
C ARG A 302 8.66 -19.48 -4.84
N ALA A 303 8.03 -18.44 -5.38
CA ALA A 303 8.63 -17.64 -6.45
C ALA A 303 9.96 -17.00 -6.01
N ALA A 304 10.01 -16.47 -4.78
CA ALA A 304 11.22 -15.88 -4.21
C ALA A 304 12.35 -16.92 -4.02
N ARG A 305 12.03 -18.14 -3.57
CA ARG A 305 13.02 -19.23 -3.48
C ARG A 305 13.57 -19.62 -4.84
N ASP A 306 12.69 -19.77 -5.83
CA ASP A 306 13.08 -20.15 -7.19
C ASP A 306 13.99 -19.06 -7.81
N LEU A 307 13.64 -17.78 -7.65
CA LEU A 307 14.47 -16.65 -8.09
C LEU A 307 15.82 -16.59 -7.37
N ARG A 308 15.83 -16.78 -6.05
CA ARG A 308 17.06 -16.79 -5.25
C ARG A 308 18.01 -17.91 -5.66
N GLN A 309 17.48 -19.09 -6.00
CA GLN A 309 18.29 -20.21 -6.48
C GLN A 309 18.90 -19.88 -7.85
N ALA A 310 18.10 -19.36 -8.79
CA ALA A 310 18.59 -18.92 -10.09
C ALA A 310 19.70 -17.86 -9.96
N ARG A 311 19.55 -16.89 -9.05
CA ARG A 311 20.58 -15.87 -8.76
C ARG A 311 21.86 -16.48 -8.19
N ARG A 312 21.77 -17.49 -7.31
CA ARG A 312 22.95 -18.17 -6.76
C ARG A 312 23.72 -18.96 -7.81
N ASP A 313 23.01 -19.67 -8.67
CA ASP A 313 23.63 -20.44 -9.76
C ASP A 313 24.28 -19.47 -10.77
N ALA A 314 23.59 -18.38 -11.09
CA ALA A 314 24.12 -17.31 -11.92
C ALA A 314 25.32 -16.60 -11.30
N ALA A 315 25.35 -16.39 -9.98
CA ALA A 315 26.47 -15.79 -9.27
C ALA A 315 27.74 -16.62 -9.45
N ALA A 316 27.65 -17.94 -9.22
CA ALA A 316 28.79 -18.85 -9.43
C ALA A 316 29.25 -18.88 -10.90
N ALA A 317 28.31 -18.87 -11.86
CA ALA A 317 28.63 -18.84 -13.29
C ALA A 317 29.26 -17.51 -13.73
N LEU A 318 28.79 -16.38 -13.19
CA LEU A 318 29.33 -15.04 -13.44
C LEU A 318 30.76 -14.93 -12.88
N ASP A 319 30.97 -15.42 -11.65
CA ASP A 319 32.29 -15.42 -11.01
C ASP A 319 33.32 -16.21 -11.84
N ALA A 320 32.93 -17.39 -12.34
CA ALA A 320 33.78 -18.19 -13.21
C ALA A 320 34.06 -17.51 -14.57
N ALA A 321 33.03 -16.88 -15.17
CA ALA A 321 33.18 -16.17 -16.44
C ALA A 321 34.13 -14.96 -16.31
N ILE A 322 33.98 -14.17 -15.24
CA ILE A 322 34.85 -13.03 -14.97
C ILE A 322 36.29 -13.50 -14.68
N ALA A 323 36.47 -14.55 -13.88
CA ALA A 323 37.80 -15.10 -13.62
C ALA A 323 38.54 -15.50 -14.91
N ALA A 324 37.83 -16.08 -15.89
CA ALA A 324 38.39 -16.42 -17.19
C ALA A 324 38.78 -15.17 -18.03
N GLU A 325 38.04 -14.07 -17.90
CA GLU A 325 38.35 -12.81 -18.59
C GLU A 325 39.45 -11.99 -17.90
N LEU A 326 39.67 -12.14 -16.60
CA LEU A 326 40.69 -11.39 -15.86
C LEU A 326 42.13 -11.88 -16.11
N ALA A 327 42.34 -13.18 -16.36
CA ALA A 327 43.69 -13.72 -16.55
C ALA A 327 44.42 -13.12 -17.79
N PRO A 328 43.80 -13.00 -18.98
CA PRO A 328 44.41 -12.32 -20.13
C PRO A 328 44.74 -10.84 -19.89
N LEU A 329 44.08 -10.19 -18.92
CA LEU A 329 44.24 -8.78 -18.58
C LEU A 329 45.34 -8.53 -17.53
N LYS A 330 46.16 -9.55 -17.22
CA LYS A 330 47.15 -9.54 -16.13
C LYS A 330 46.55 -9.26 -14.75
N MET A 331 45.33 -9.76 -14.53
CA MET A 331 44.59 -9.64 -13.28
C MET A 331 44.28 -11.01 -12.67
N GLU A 332 45.09 -12.04 -12.95
CA GLU A 332 44.91 -13.40 -12.47
C GLU A 332 44.98 -13.56 -10.94
N ARG A 333 45.48 -12.53 -10.26
CA ARG A 333 45.54 -12.42 -8.79
C ARG A 333 44.27 -11.86 -8.17
N ALA A 334 43.42 -11.24 -9.00
CA ALA A 334 42.18 -10.65 -8.54
C ALA A 334 41.10 -11.74 -8.44
N VAL A 335 40.36 -11.73 -7.34
CA VAL A 335 39.22 -12.64 -7.12
C VAL A 335 37.96 -11.79 -7.09
N PHE A 336 37.06 -12.05 -8.02
CA PHE A 336 35.72 -11.48 -8.04
C PHE A 336 34.75 -12.43 -7.33
N VAL A 337 33.84 -11.86 -6.55
CA VAL A 337 32.79 -12.61 -5.86
C VAL A 337 31.46 -11.89 -6.01
N THR A 338 30.45 -12.63 -6.45
CA THR A 338 29.06 -12.19 -6.43
C THR A 338 28.41 -12.62 -5.12
N GLU A 339 28.11 -11.66 -4.27
CA GLU A 339 27.49 -11.90 -2.96
C GLU A 339 25.97 -11.82 -3.07
N VAL A 340 25.29 -12.92 -2.76
CA VAL A 340 23.82 -13.00 -2.69
C VAL A 340 23.41 -13.19 -1.23
N THR A 341 23.06 -12.09 -0.56
CA THR A 341 22.79 -12.03 0.88
C THR A 341 21.29 -11.92 1.18
N PRO A 342 20.77 -12.54 2.25
CA PRO A 342 19.37 -12.38 2.65
C PRO A 342 19.01 -10.91 2.93
N ALA A 343 17.80 -10.52 2.56
CA ALA A 343 17.26 -9.18 2.78
C ALA A 343 15.75 -9.25 3.12
N ASP A 344 15.17 -8.11 3.47
CA ASP A 344 13.73 -8.02 3.72
C ASP A 344 12.93 -8.38 2.45
N PRO A 345 11.84 -9.15 2.57
CA PRO A 345 10.99 -9.49 1.45
C PRO A 345 10.44 -8.26 0.73
N GLY A 346 10.49 -8.28 -0.59
CA GLY A 346 9.95 -7.22 -1.43
C GLY A 346 9.60 -7.69 -2.85
N PRO A 347 9.18 -6.76 -3.72
CA PRO A 347 8.77 -7.08 -5.08
C PRO A 347 9.89 -7.72 -5.92
N GLU A 348 11.15 -7.49 -5.53
CA GLU A 348 12.33 -7.95 -6.25
C GLU A 348 13.00 -9.19 -5.61
N GLY A 349 12.35 -9.82 -4.62
CA GLY A 349 12.84 -11.03 -3.94
C GLY A 349 13.15 -10.83 -2.46
N THR A 350 14.00 -11.71 -1.93
CA THR A 350 14.35 -11.82 -0.49
C THR A 350 15.85 -11.68 -0.26
N GLU A 351 16.54 -11.04 -1.19
CA GLU A 351 17.99 -10.96 -1.21
C GLU A 351 18.49 -9.69 -1.87
N THR A 352 19.67 -9.26 -1.43
CA THR A 352 20.48 -8.25 -2.08
C THR A 352 21.64 -8.90 -2.82
N VAL A 353 21.99 -8.31 -3.95
CA VAL A 353 23.14 -8.72 -4.76
C VAL A 353 24.18 -7.61 -4.70
N SER A 354 25.41 -7.96 -4.41
CA SER A 354 26.55 -7.04 -4.45
C SER A 354 27.77 -7.72 -5.04
N PHE A 355 28.56 -6.95 -5.78
CA PHE A 355 29.81 -7.39 -6.36
C PHE A 355 31.00 -6.93 -5.51
N SER A 356 31.87 -7.87 -5.15
CA SER A 356 33.09 -7.59 -4.40
C SER A 356 34.32 -8.12 -5.14
N VAL A 357 35.47 -7.47 -4.90
CA VAL A 357 36.75 -7.81 -5.52
C VAL A 357 37.86 -7.78 -4.48
N ALA A 358 38.71 -8.80 -4.52
CA ALA A 358 39.99 -8.82 -3.82
C ALA A 358 41.10 -8.71 -4.86
N THR A 359 41.87 -7.61 -4.86
CA THR A 359 42.90 -7.35 -5.88
C THR A 359 44.16 -8.19 -5.72
N ASN A 360 44.40 -8.74 -4.52
CA ASN A 360 45.55 -9.58 -4.21
C ASN A 360 45.12 -10.82 -3.42
N PRO A 361 45.82 -11.96 -3.59
CA PRO A 361 45.55 -13.16 -2.81
C PRO A 361 45.70 -12.87 -1.31
N GLY A 362 44.68 -13.20 -0.52
CA GLY A 362 44.66 -12.99 0.94
C GLY A 362 44.25 -11.59 1.41
N ALA A 363 44.01 -10.63 0.50
CA ALA A 363 43.41 -9.36 0.86
C ALA A 363 41.88 -9.50 1.08
N PRO A 364 41.26 -8.73 2.00
CA PRO A 364 39.81 -8.75 2.16
C PRO A 364 39.14 -8.27 0.87
N ALA A 365 38.10 -8.99 0.43
CA ALA A 365 37.25 -8.53 -0.66
C ALA A 365 36.52 -7.25 -0.24
N GLY A 366 36.41 -6.31 -1.17
CA GLY A 366 35.74 -5.04 -0.94
C GLY A 366 34.88 -4.62 -2.13
N PRO A 367 34.06 -3.57 -1.98
CA PRO A 367 33.30 -3.01 -3.09
C PRO A 367 34.24 -2.57 -4.23
N LEU A 368 33.74 -2.64 -5.47
CA LEU A 368 34.51 -2.35 -6.68
C LEU A 368 35.17 -0.95 -6.67
N ASN A 369 34.55 0.02 -6.01
CA ASN A 369 35.07 1.39 -5.88
C ASN A 369 36.33 1.52 -5.01
N ARG A 370 36.78 0.44 -4.33
CA ARG A 370 38.02 0.41 -3.54
C ARG A 370 39.25 -0.12 -4.31
N ILE A 371 39.13 -0.40 -5.61
CA ILE A 371 40.29 -0.74 -6.44
C ILE A 371 41.22 0.48 -6.53
N ALA A 372 42.50 0.29 -6.20
CA ALA A 372 43.46 1.39 -5.98
C ALA A 372 44.00 2.06 -7.27
N SER A 373 43.83 1.44 -8.45
CA SER A 373 44.35 1.95 -9.73
C SER A 373 43.24 2.10 -10.77
N GLY A 374 43.09 3.30 -11.36
CA GLY A 374 42.07 3.58 -12.38
C GLY A 374 42.14 2.67 -13.61
N GLY A 375 43.35 2.31 -14.05
CA GLY A 375 43.52 1.40 -15.19
C GLY A 375 43.14 -0.06 -14.89
N GLU A 376 43.34 -0.51 -13.64
CA GLU A 376 42.88 -1.84 -13.20
C GLU A 376 41.36 -1.88 -13.09
N LEU A 377 40.75 -0.81 -12.58
CA LEU A 377 39.31 -0.67 -12.53
C LEU A 377 38.70 -0.69 -13.93
N SER A 378 39.19 0.12 -14.88
CA SER A 378 38.68 0.13 -16.26
C SER A 378 38.80 -1.24 -16.95
N ARG A 379 39.90 -1.97 -16.75
CA ARG A 379 40.06 -3.34 -17.28
C ARG A 379 39.10 -4.34 -16.62
N PHE A 380 38.89 -4.20 -15.31
CA PHE A 380 37.93 -5.02 -14.57
C PHE A 380 36.49 -4.78 -15.07
N LEU A 381 36.10 -3.52 -15.23
CA LEU A 381 34.78 -3.14 -15.75
C LEU A 381 34.57 -3.64 -17.19
N LEU A 382 35.61 -3.61 -18.03
CA LEU A 382 35.56 -4.23 -19.36
C LEU A 382 35.30 -5.74 -19.28
N ALA A 383 35.99 -6.47 -18.40
CA ALA A 383 35.75 -7.90 -18.21
C ALA A 383 34.31 -8.19 -17.75
N LEU A 384 33.81 -7.40 -16.78
CA LEU A 384 32.44 -7.50 -16.31
C LEU A 384 31.42 -7.22 -17.43
N LYS A 385 31.61 -6.16 -18.23
CA LYS A 385 30.74 -5.85 -19.37
C LYS A 385 30.75 -6.96 -20.42
N VAL A 386 31.91 -7.51 -20.76
CA VAL A 386 32.00 -8.62 -21.73
C VAL A 386 31.20 -9.85 -21.25
N CYS A 387 31.13 -10.09 -19.94
CA CYS A 387 30.32 -11.16 -19.37
C CYS A 387 28.82 -10.84 -19.34
N VAL A 388 28.45 -9.60 -18.97
CA VAL A 388 27.05 -9.19 -18.72
C VAL A 388 26.33 -8.68 -19.97
N ALA A 389 27.04 -8.23 -21.01
CA ALA A 389 26.48 -7.60 -22.23
C ALA A 389 25.60 -8.52 -23.11
N ARG A 390 25.22 -9.71 -22.64
CA ARG A 390 24.34 -10.67 -23.33
C ARG A 390 22.87 -10.21 -23.45
N GLY A 391 22.56 -8.93 -23.26
CA GLY A 391 21.21 -8.43 -22.95
C GLY A 391 20.75 -7.12 -23.60
N GLY A 392 21.26 -6.73 -24.77
CA GLY A 392 20.51 -5.88 -25.71
C GLY A 392 20.28 -4.40 -25.35
N GLU A 393 21.04 -3.81 -24.42
CA GLU A 393 20.97 -2.35 -24.21
C GLU A 393 21.93 -1.63 -25.19
N ALA A 394 21.36 -0.95 -26.18
CA ALA A 394 22.10 -0.15 -27.14
C ALA A 394 22.69 1.10 -26.46
N LEU A 395 23.88 0.94 -25.87
CA LEU A 395 24.56 1.98 -25.10
C LEU A 395 25.86 2.41 -25.80
N THR A 396 26.19 3.69 -25.67
CA THR A 396 27.54 4.18 -25.98
C THR A 396 28.42 4.07 -24.74
N MET A 397 29.53 3.34 -24.81
CA MET A 397 30.45 3.18 -23.68
C MET A 397 31.77 3.90 -23.97
N ILE A 398 32.22 4.71 -23.04
CA ILE A 398 33.48 5.44 -23.12
C ILE A 398 34.47 4.82 -22.13
N PHE A 399 35.60 4.33 -22.62
CA PHE A 399 36.69 3.84 -21.78
C PHE A 399 37.87 4.82 -21.84
N ASP A 400 38.25 5.35 -20.68
CA ASP A 400 39.43 6.16 -20.49
C ASP A 400 40.50 5.40 -19.69
N GLU A 401 41.77 5.63 -20.01
CA GLU A 401 42.95 5.03 -19.36
C GLU A 401 42.98 3.48 -19.32
N ILE A 402 42.21 2.77 -20.15
CA ILE A 402 42.11 1.30 -20.07
C ILE A 402 43.42 0.57 -20.40
N ASP A 403 44.25 1.19 -21.25
CA ASP A 403 45.56 0.70 -21.65
C ASP A 403 46.70 1.25 -20.78
N ARG A 404 46.39 1.98 -19.70
CA ARG A 404 47.39 2.57 -18.81
C ARG A 404 48.18 1.47 -18.08
N GLY A 405 49.51 1.52 -18.23
CA GLY A 405 50.43 0.61 -17.55
C GLY A 405 50.45 -0.81 -18.12
N VAL A 406 49.87 -1.03 -19.30
CA VAL A 406 49.87 -2.33 -20.00
C VAL A 406 50.46 -2.21 -21.40
N GLY A 407 51.06 -3.28 -21.90
CA GLY A 407 51.69 -3.33 -23.23
C GLY A 407 51.82 -4.75 -23.74
N GLY A 408 52.11 -4.89 -25.04
CA GLY A 408 52.25 -6.18 -25.71
C GLY A 408 50.95 -7.01 -25.66
N ALA A 409 51.05 -8.28 -25.26
CA ALA A 409 49.94 -9.22 -25.24
C ALA A 409 48.74 -8.74 -24.40
N THR A 410 48.96 -8.00 -23.31
CA THR A 410 47.88 -7.48 -22.47
C THR A 410 47.10 -6.37 -23.16
N ALA A 411 47.77 -5.52 -23.93
CA ALA A 411 47.12 -4.46 -24.69
C ALA A 411 46.33 -5.05 -25.88
N ASP A 412 46.85 -6.09 -26.54
CA ASP A 412 46.10 -6.85 -27.55
C ASP A 412 44.87 -7.53 -26.94
N ALA A 413 44.99 -8.13 -25.75
CA ALA A 413 43.87 -8.72 -25.05
C ALA A 413 42.77 -7.67 -24.76
N VAL A 414 43.13 -6.49 -24.24
CA VAL A 414 42.20 -5.36 -24.06
C VAL A 414 41.53 -5.00 -25.38
N GLY A 415 42.29 -4.83 -26.46
CA GLY A 415 41.77 -4.50 -27.78
C GLY A 415 40.73 -5.52 -28.29
N ARG A 416 41.02 -6.83 -28.17
CA ARG A 416 40.10 -7.90 -28.57
C ARG A 416 38.80 -7.92 -27.76
N ARG A 417 38.85 -7.58 -26.46
CA ARG A 417 37.63 -7.48 -25.62
C ARG A 417 36.79 -6.27 -26.00
N LEU A 418 37.42 -5.12 -26.27
CA LEU A 418 36.73 -3.92 -26.76
C LEU A 418 36.06 -4.18 -28.11
N GLU A 419 36.74 -4.88 -29.02
CA GLU A 419 36.20 -5.31 -30.31
C GLU A 419 34.97 -6.22 -30.12
N ARG A 420 35.07 -7.23 -29.26
CA ARG A 420 33.94 -8.12 -28.93
C ARG A 420 32.76 -7.36 -28.32
N LEU A 421 33.01 -6.39 -27.44
CA LEU A 421 31.96 -5.57 -26.86
C LEU A 421 31.32 -4.64 -27.90
N ALA A 422 32.09 -4.21 -28.90
CA ALA A 422 31.62 -3.37 -30.00
C ALA A 422 30.66 -4.09 -30.97
N GLU A 423 30.53 -5.42 -30.88
CA GLU A 423 29.51 -6.17 -31.63
C GLU A 423 28.08 -5.79 -31.25
N SER A 424 27.87 -5.34 -30.01
CA SER A 424 26.54 -5.03 -29.46
C SER A 424 26.38 -3.60 -28.93
N ALA A 425 27.44 -2.78 -28.94
CA ALA A 425 27.46 -1.44 -28.37
C ALA A 425 28.43 -0.52 -29.11
N GLN A 426 28.25 0.81 -29.01
CA GLN A 426 29.22 1.75 -29.55
C GLN A 426 30.32 2.03 -28.52
N ILE A 427 31.56 1.69 -28.83
CA ILE A 427 32.69 1.85 -27.89
C ILE A 427 33.60 2.99 -28.34
N LEU A 428 33.83 3.95 -27.45
CA LEU A 428 34.77 5.05 -27.62
C LEU A 428 35.95 4.85 -26.67
N VAL A 429 37.15 4.73 -27.21
CA VAL A 429 38.37 4.54 -26.40
C VAL A 429 39.40 5.60 -26.75
N VAL A 430 39.96 6.23 -25.72
CA VAL A 430 41.15 7.06 -25.85
C VAL A 430 42.35 6.18 -25.52
N THR A 431 43.21 5.92 -26.50
CA THR A 431 44.32 4.97 -26.38
C THR A 431 45.61 5.52 -26.96
N HIS A 432 46.73 5.08 -26.39
CA HIS A 432 48.07 5.29 -26.91
C HIS A 432 48.72 3.96 -27.37
N SER A 433 48.03 2.84 -27.17
CA SER A 433 48.47 1.51 -27.60
C SER A 433 48.13 1.27 -29.08
N PRO A 434 49.13 0.95 -29.93
CA PRO A 434 48.86 0.56 -31.31
C PRO A 434 48.04 -0.73 -31.41
N GLN A 435 48.16 -1.65 -30.44
CA GLN A 435 47.39 -2.89 -30.39
C GLN A 435 45.89 -2.61 -30.20
N VAL A 436 45.53 -1.69 -29.31
CA VAL A 436 44.13 -1.30 -29.08
C VAL A 436 43.60 -0.48 -30.26
N ALA A 437 44.37 0.51 -30.74
CA ALA A 437 43.96 1.37 -31.85
C ALA A 437 43.74 0.60 -33.17
N ALA A 438 44.51 -0.48 -33.40
CA ALA A 438 44.35 -1.32 -34.58
C ALA A 438 42.98 -2.04 -34.64
N ARG A 439 42.40 -2.39 -33.48
CA ARG A 439 41.10 -3.08 -33.36
C ARG A 439 39.90 -2.16 -33.58
N GLY A 440 40.08 -0.84 -33.60
CA GLY A 440 38.99 0.11 -33.81
C GLY A 440 38.42 0.02 -35.23
N ALA A 441 37.09 -0.01 -35.37
CA ALA A 441 36.43 0.11 -36.67
C ALA A 441 36.75 1.47 -37.33
N HIS A 442 36.76 2.52 -36.52
CA HIS A 442 37.15 3.88 -36.90
C HIS A 442 38.33 4.35 -36.04
N HIS A 443 39.24 5.13 -36.64
CA HIS A 443 40.40 5.66 -35.95
C HIS A 443 40.42 7.18 -36.14
N PHE A 444 40.40 7.90 -35.02
CA PHE A 444 40.51 9.35 -34.97
C PHE A 444 41.83 9.76 -34.32
N ARG A 445 42.54 10.69 -34.94
CA ARG A 445 43.76 11.28 -34.36
C ARG A 445 43.47 12.63 -33.76
N VAL A 446 43.84 12.81 -32.51
CA VAL A 446 43.84 14.12 -31.84
C VAL A 446 45.17 14.81 -32.12
N GLN A 447 45.14 15.95 -32.79
CA GLN A 447 46.34 16.75 -33.11
C GLN A 447 46.23 18.17 -32.56
N LYS A 448 47.33 18.70 -32.06
CA LYS A 448 47.42 20.09 -31.59
C LYS A 448 47.91 20.99 -32.72
N LYS A 449 47.21 22.08 -32.96
CA LYS A 449 47.62 23.15 -33.89
C LYS A 449 47.89 24.40 -33.06
N VAL A 450 49.04 25.04 -33.27
CA VAL A 450 49.36 26.33 -32.63
C VAL A 450 49.25 27.41 -33.70
N GLU A 451 48.29 28.31 -33.54
CA GLU A 451 48.10 29.47 -34.42
C GLU A 451 47.97 30.74 -33.58
N GLY A 452 48.76 31.78 -33.90
CA GLY A 452 48.68 33.07 -33.20
C GLY A 452 48.94 33.01 -31.69
N GLY A 453 49.78 32.08 -31.22
CA GLY A 453 50.03 31.86 -29.79
C GLY A 453 48.94 31.08 -29.05
N MET A 454 47.90 30.61 -29.75
CA MET A 454 46.85 29.77 -29.19
C MET A 454 46.97 28.33 -29.67
N THR A 455 46.92 27.38 -28.72
CA THR A 455 46.87 25.94 -29.01
C THR A 455 45.41 25.50 -29.14
N SER A 456 45.01 25.01 -30.31
CA SER A 456 43.74 24.33 -30.54
C SER A 456 43.97 22.82 -30.71
N SER A 457 43.04 22.01 -30.21
CA SER A 457 43.02 20.56 -30.46
C SER A 457 42.01 20.27 -31.55
N THR A 458 42.40 19.52 -32.57
CA THR A 458 41.53 19.07 -33.66
C THR A 458 41.50 17.56 -33.69
N VAL A 459 40.33 16.97 -33.91
CA VAL A 459 40.15 15.53 -34.08
C VAL A 459 39.94 15.26 -35.56
N VAL A 460 40.75 14.38 -36.15
CA VAL A 460 40.71 14.06 -37.59
C VAL A 460 40.45 12.57 -37.75
N ALA A 461 39.45 12.21 -38.56
CA ALA A 461 39.20 10.83 -38.95
C ALA A 461 40.29 10.37 -39.93
N LEU A 462 40.87 9.19 -39.69
CA LEU A 462 41.95 8.66 -40.52
C LEU A 462 41.40 7.68 -41.57
N GLY A 463 41.80 7.87 -42.82
CA GLY A 463 41.62 6.89 -43.89
C GLY A 463 42.51 5.65 -43.72
N ARG A 464 42.37 4.65 -44.60
CA ARG A 464 43.10 3.38 -44.49
C ARG A 464 44.62 3.54 -44.43
N ASP A 465 45.21 4.33 -45.32
CA ASP A 465 46.66 4.52 -45.38
C ASP A 465 47.16 5.38 -44.22
N GLU A 466 46.41 6.43 -43.86
CA GLU A 466 46.71 7.29 -42.71
C GLU A 466 46.65 6.51 -41.39
N ARG A 467 45.77 5.50 -41.28
CA ARG A 467 45.74 4.58 -40.14
C ARG A 467 47.01 3.75 -40.04
N ILE A 468 47.54 3.25 -41.16
CA ILE A 468 48.79 2.48 -41.17
C ILE A 468 49.95 3.36 -40.70
N ASP A 469 50.06 4.58 -41.24
CA ASP A 469 51.12 5.52 -40.87
C ASP A 469 51.00 5.95 -39.40
N GLU A 470 49.78 6.18 -38.89
CA GLU A 470 49.57 6.52 -37.49
C GLU A 470 49.93 5.36 -36.56
N LEU A 471 49.53 4.13 -36.87
CA LEU A 471 49.92 2.95 -36.09
C LEU A 471 51.43 2.73 -36.15
N ALA A 472 52.06 2.92 -37.31
CA ALA A 472 53.52 2.84 -37.45
C ALA A 472 54.20 3.91 -36.58
N ARG A 473 53.67 5.14 -36.54
CA ARG A 473 54.13 6.21 -35.64
C ARG A 473 53.95 5.85 -34.16
N MET A 474 52.84 5.21 -33.79
CA MET A 474 52.61 4.72 -32.43
C MET A 474 53.60 3.60 -32.04
N ILE A 475 54.08 2.80 -33.00
CA ILE A 475 55.06 1.73 -32.79
C ILE A 475 56.50 2.27 -32.71
N SER A 476 56.93 3.09 -33.68
CA SER A 476 58.34 3.51 -33.83
C SER A 476 58.64 4.95 -33.43
N GLY A 477 57.63 5.70 -32.96
CA GLY A 477 57.78 7.11 -32.60
C GLY A 477 57.69 8.04 -33.82
N GLU A 478 58.39 9.18 -33.75
CA GLU A 478 58.26 10.24 -34.77
C GLU A 478 58.74 9.82 -36.16
N THR A 479 59.70 8.89 -36.25
CA THR A 479 60.22 8.41 -37.54
C THR A 479 59.49 7.13 -37.95
N ILE A 480 58.68 7.22 -39.01
CA ILE A 480 57.99 6.07 -39.59
C ILE A 480 58.97 5.29 -40.47
N THR A 481 59.19 4.02 -40.15
CA THR A 481 60.04 3.10 -40.94
C THR A 481 59.19 2.09 -41.70
N ASP A 482 59.74 1.49 -42.76
CA ASP A 482 59.02 0.45 -43.52
C ASP A 482 58.73 -0.80 -42.68
N ALA A 483 59.63 -1.13 -41.75
CA ALA A 483 59.40 -2.19 -40.76
C ALA A 483 58.22 -1.85 -39.82
N ALA A 484 58.09 -0.61 -39.38
CA ALA A 484 56.96 -0.16 -38.57
C ALA A 484 55.64 -0.20 -39.35
N ARG A 485 55.66 0.16 -40.64
CA ARG A 485 54.47 0.01 -41.51
C ARG A 485 54.08 -1.45 -41.73
N ALA A 486 55.06 -2.35 -41.88
CA ALA A 486 54.78 -3.77 -41.98
C ALA A 486 54.11 -4.29 -40.70
N ALA A 487 54.66 -3.98 -39.53
CA ALA A 487 54.05 -4.35 -38.25
C ALA A 487 52.66 -3.73 -38.05
N ALA A 488 52.43 -2.50 -38.48
CA ALA A 488 51.12 -1.85 -38.43
C ALA A 488 50.08 -2.56 -39.33
N ARG A 489 50.49 -3.06 -40.50
CA ARG A 489 49.61 -3.86 -41.38
C ARG A 489 49.27 -5.19 -40.74
N ASP A 490 50.23 -5.85 -40.09
CA ASP A 490 49.99 -7.10 -39.38
C ASP A 490 48.99 -6.91 -38.22
N LEU A 491 49.11 -5.82 -37.45
CA LEU A 491 48.15 -5.48 -36.40
C LEU A 491 46.74 -5.21 -36.93
N LEU A 492 46.60 -4.56 -38.09
CA LEU A 492 45.31 -4.32 -38.74
C LEU A 492 44.70 -5.59 -39.34
N ALA A 493 45.52 -6.55 -39.74
CA ALA A 493 45.07 -7.84 -40.26
C ALA A 493 44.54 -8.76 -39.14
N GLY A 494 45.08 -8.61 -37.92
CA GLY A 494 44.50 -9.11 -36.68
C GLY A 494 45.14 -10.36 -36.09
#